data_AF-A0A160YIN3-F1
#
_entry.id   AF-A0A160YIN3-F1
#
_cell.length_a   1.000
_cell.length_b   1.000
_cell.length_c   1.000
_cell.angle_alpha   90.00
_cell.angle_beta   90.00
_cell.angle_gamma   90.00
#
_symmetry.space_group_name_H-M   'P 1'
#
loop_
_entity.id
_entity.type
_entity.pdbx_description
1 polymer ?
#
loop_
_entity_poly.entity_id
_entity_poly.type
_entity_poly.pdbx_seq_one_letter_code
_entity_poly.pdbx_strand_id
1 'polypeptide(L)'
;MEINLSEIFKKYRGSPAGLLIKELNPVIRGWTNYYKPFVKRKALEAMDNYLFQLQKRFILRTHPGKGHEWLNSRYFGIVADHPKDKWVFRSPENPSIYMLKHPWTAISRHTIVSTGYNFDDPFLYKYWEYRKSKG
;
A
#
# COMPACT_ATOMS: atom_id res chain seq x y z
N MET A 1 3.99 -16.28 -8.03
CA MET A 1 2.63 -15.80 -8.33
C MET A 1 2.72 -14.30 -8.55
N GLU A 2 2.78 -13.86 -9.82
CA GLU A 2 2.81 -12.43 -10.13
C GLU A 2 1.41 -11.85 -9.89
N ILE A 3 1.32 -10.92 -8.93
CA ILE A 3 0.09 -10.19 -8.67
C ILE A 3 -0.05 -9.12 -9.74
N ASN A 4 -0.94 -9.34 -10.71
CA ASN A 4 -1.22 -8.35 -11.74
C ASN A 4 -2.38 -7.46 -11.30
N LEU A 5 -2.05 -6.30 -10.69
CA LEU A 5 -3.04 -5.30 -10.28
C LEU A 5 -4.01 -4.95 -11.41
N SER A 6 -3.50 -4.84 -12.65
CA SER A 6 -4.34 -4.48 -13.79
C SER A 6 -5.43 -5.50 -14.11
N GLU A 7 -5.17 -6.80 -13.89
CA GLU A 7 -6.17 -7.86 -14.09
C GLU A 7 -7.31 -7.75 -13.08
N ILE A 8 -7.00 -7.43 -11.82
CA ILE A 8 -8.03 -7.17 -10.80
C ILE A 8 -8.88 -5.97 -11.23
N PHE A 9 -8.28 -4.86 -11.66
CA PHE A 9 -9.03 -3.72 -12.17
C PHE A 9 -9.89 -4.06 -13.40
N LYS A 10 -9.44 -4.97 -14.27
CA LYS A 10 -10.23 -5.46 -15.41
C LYS A 10 -11.43 -6.30 -14.96
N LYS A 11 -11.24 -7.19 -13.99
CA LYS A 11 -12.31 -8.04 -13.43
C LYS A 11 -13.47 -7.23 -12.87
N TYR A 12 -13.20 -6.10 -12.20
CA TYR A 12 -14.23 -5.27 -11.56
C TYR A 12 -14.75 -4.13 -12.43
N ARG A 13 -14.52 -4.18 -13.76
CA ARG A 13 -15.05 -3.16 -14.68
C ARG A 13 -16.58 -3.08 -14.59
N GLY A 14 -17.11 -1.89 -14.31
CA GLY A 14 -18.55 -1.66 -14.16
C GLY A 14 -19.11 -2.03 -12.79
N SER A 15 -18.29 -2.57 -11.89
CA SER A 15 -18.69 -2.84 -10.50
C SER A 15 -18.55 -1.58 -9.63
N PRO A 16 -19.27 -1.51 -8.48
CA PRO A 16 -19.05 -0.48 -7.47
C PRO A 16 -17.59 -0.45 -6.98
N ALA A 17 -17.04 0.75 -6.77
CA ALA A 17 -15.64 0.91 -6.34
C ALA A 17 -15.35 0.21 -5.01
N GLY A 18 -16.31 0.15 -4.10
CA GLY A 18 -16.16 -0.56 -2.83
C GLY A 18 -15.82 -2.04 -2.97
N LEU A 19 -16.31 -2.73 -4.01
CA LEU A 19 -15.96 -4.14 -4.25
C LEU A 19 -14.52 -4.30 -4.72
N LEU A 20 -14.10 -3.43 -5.65
CA LEU A 20 -12.71 -3.36 -6.10
C LEU A 20 -11.74 -3.07 -4.93
N ILE A 21 -12.11 -2.14 -4.05
CA ILE A 21 -11.31 -1.78 -2.87
C ILE A 21 -11.17 -2.98 -1.92
N LYS A 22 -12.27 -3.69 -1.65
CA LYS A 22 -12.27 -4.87 -0.77
C LYS A 22 -11.37 -5.99 -1.29
N GLU A 23 -11.34 -6.21 -2.61
CA GLU A 23 -10.47 -7.22 -3.23
C GLU A 23 -8.99 -6.80 -3.21
N LEU A 24 -8.69 -5.52 -3.47
CA LEU A 24 -7.31 -5.04 -3.59
C LEU A 24 -6.61 -4.84 -2.25
N ASN A 25 -7.34 -4.47 -1.19
CA ASN A 25 -6.72 -4.16 0.09
C ASN A 25 -5.91 -5.34 0.70
N PRO A 26 -6.42 -6.59 0.72
CA PRO A 26 -5.63 -7.75 1.15
C PRO A 26 -4.38 -7.98 0.29
N VAL A 27 -4.49 -7.77 -1.02
CA VAL A 27 -3.40 -7.93 -1.99
C VAL A 27 -2.28 -6.91 -1.73
N ILE A 28 -2.64 -5.64 -1.61
CA ILE A 28 -1.70 -4.55 -1.32
C ILE A 28 -1.02 -4.80 0.03
N ARG A 29 -1.80 -5.15 1.05
CA ARG A 29 -1.28 -5.44 2.40
C ARG A 29 -0.33 -6.63 2.40
N GLY A 30 -0.68 -7.72 1.72
CA GLY A 30 0.18 -8.91 1.62
C GLY A 30 1.50 -8.59 0.93
N TRP A 31 1.42 -7.87 -0.20
CA TRP A 31 2.60 -7.46 -0.95
C TRP A 31 3.50 -6.53 -0.13
N THR A 32 2.95 -5.49 0.49
CA THR A 32 3.78 -4.56 1.29
C THR A 32 4.40 -5.24 2.50
N ASN A 33 3.66 -6.12 3.19
CA ASN A 33 4.20 -6.86 4.33
C ASN A 33 5.33 -7.81 3.95
N TYR A 34 5.23 -8.47 2.80
CA TYR A 34 6.27 -9.38 2.32
C TYR A 34 7.52 -8.60 1.86
N TYR A 35 7.33 -7.53 1.07
CA TYR A 35 8.43 -6.83 0.44
C TYR A 35 9.05 -5.71 1.28
N LYS A 36 8.39 -5.23 2.35
CA LYS A 36 8.86 -4.09 3.17
C LYS A 36 10.33 -4.18 3.64
N PRO A 37 10.92 -5.35 3.96
CA PRO A 37 12.32 -5.39 4.39
C PRO A 37 13.31 -5.22 3.25
N PHE A 38 12.87 -5.56 2.02
CA PHE A 38 13.72 -5.65 0.84
C PHE A 38 13.63 -4.39 -0.05
N VAL A 39 12.53 -3.65 0.01
CA VAL A 39 12.28 -2.52 -0.89
C VAL A 39 12.60 -1.17 -0.27
N LYS A 40 13.08 -0.25 -1.10
CA LYS A 40 13.26 1.16 -0.74
C LYS A 40 11.92 1.91 -0.86
N ARG A 41 11.78 3.03 -0.15
CA ARG A 41 10.58 3.89 -0.21
C ARG A 41 10.20 4.28 -1.64
N LYS A 42 11.19 4.61 -2.47
CA LYS A 42 11.00 4.95 -3.89
C LYS A 42 10.27 3.87 -4.69
N ALA A 43 10.47 2.59 -4.36
CA ALA A 43 9.76 1.50 -5.02
C ALA A 43 8.28 1.45 -4.62
N LEU A 44 7.98 1.68 -3.33
CA LEU A 44 6.59 1.79 -2.84
C LEU A 44 5.88 2.97 -3.49
N GLU A 45 6.55 4.12 -3.60
CA GLU A 45 6.02 5.31 -4.28
C GLU A 45 5.75 5.04 -5.78
N ALA A 46 6.66 4.35 -6.47
CA ALA A 46 6.47 3.97 -7.87
C ALA A 46 5.25 3.06 -8.07
N MET A 47 5.03 2.09 -7.16
CA MET A 47 3.87 1.22 -7.21
C MET A 47 2.56 1.96 -6.89
N ASP A 48 2.61 2.90 -5.94
CA ASP A 48 1.45 3.75 -5.65
C ASP A 48 1.06 4.62 -6.84
N ASN A 49 2.05 5.19 -7.54
CA ASN A 49 1.83 5.93 -8.77
C ASN A 49 1.17 5.05 -9.84
N TYR A 50 1.63 3.82 -10.01
CA TYR A 50 1.02 2.87 -10.94
C TYR A 50 -0.43 2.54 -10.55
N LEU A 51 -0.67 2.29 -9.26
CA LEU A 51 -2.01 2.05 -8.72
C LEU A 51 -2.94 3.25 -8.96
N PHE A 52 -2.44 4.47 -8.77
CA PHE A 52 -3.17 5.70 -9.05
C PHE A 52 -3.58 5.81 -10.53
N GLN A 53 -2.69 5.44 -11.46
CA GLN A 53 -3.04 5.40 -12.88
C GLN A 53 -4.16 4.39 -13.17
N LEU A 54 -4.16 3.22 -12.52
CA LEU A 54 -5.23 2.23 -12.65
C LEU A 54 -6.56 2.76 -12.08
N GLN A 55 -6.53 3.43 -10.93
CA GLN A 55 -7.71 4.09 -10.35
C GLN A 55 -8.29 5.14 -11.29
N LYS A 56 -7.45 6.01 -11.88
CA LYS A 56 -7.88 7.04 -12.83
C LYS A 56 -8.51 6.42 -14.09
N ARG A 57 -7.90 5.35 -14.64
CA ARG A 57 -8.48 4.61 -15.77
C ARG A 57 -9.82 3.98 -15.43
N PHE A 58 -9.94 3.42 -14.23
CA PHE A 58 -11.19 2.82 -13.75
C PHE A 58 -12.32 3.85 -13.69
N ILE A 59 -12.13 4.98 -13.00
CA ILE A 59 -13.20 5.98 -12.85
C ILE A 59 -13.59 6.64 -14.17
N LEU A 60 -12.62 6.91 -15.06
CA LEU A 60 -12.88 7.49 -16.37
C LEU A 60 -13.72 6.55 -17.24
N ARG A 61 -13.45 5.25 -17.15
CA ARG A 61 -14.19 4.24 -17.89
C ARG A 61 -15.59 3.99 -17.32
N THR A 62 -15.75 4.07 -16.00
CA THR A 62 -17.04 3.89 -15.32
C THR A 62 -17.99 5.07 -15.58
N HIS A 63 -17.46 6.26 -15.81
CA HIS A 63 -18.25 7.50 -15.96
C HIS A 63 -17.94 8.24 -17.26
N PRO A 64 -18.30 7.68 -18.43
CA PRO A 64 -18.16 8.40 -19.69
C PRO A 64 -18.96 9.71 -19.63
N GLY A 65 -18.31 10.82 -19.98
CA GLY A 65 -18.93 12.15 -20.02
C GLY A 65 -18.93 12.93 -18.70
N LYS A 66 -18.34 12.41 -17.61
CA LYS A 66 -18.11 13.20 -16.39
C LYS A 66 -16.72 13.85 -16.39
N GLY A 67 -16.66 15.11 -15.99
CA GLY A 67 -15.43 15.87 -15.91
C GLY A 67 -14.47 15.36 -14.81
N HIS A 68 -13.17 15.64 -14.98
CA HIS A 68 -12.14 15.19 -14.04
C HIS A 68 -12.34 15.70 -12.61
N GLU A 69 -12.82 16.93 -12.43
CA GLU A 69 -13.06 17.51 -11.12
C GLU A 69 -14.16 16.77 -10.36
N TRP A 70 -15.28 16.48 -11.03
CA TRP A 70 -16.37 15.68 -10.47
C TRP A 70 -15.91 14.26 -10.09
N LEU A 71 -15.09 13.65 -10.94
CA LEU A 71 -14.53 12.32 -10.64
C LEU A 71 -13.59 12.38 -9.43
N ASN A 72 -12.77 13.41 -9.34
CA ASN A 72 -11.84 13.60 -8.24
C ASN A 72 -12.59 13.80 -6.91
N SER A 73 -13.59 14.68 -6.86
CA SER A 73 -14.35 14.94 -5.63
C SER A 73 -15.18 13.74 -5.18
N ARG A 74 -15.68 12.95 -6.14
CA ARG A 74 -16.47 11.75 -5.87
C ARG A 74 -15.64 10.58 -5.35
N TYR A 75 -14.48 10.34 -5.94
CA TYR A 75 -13.69 9.12 -5.68
C TYR A 75 -12.46 9.33 -4.81
N PHE A 76 -12.00 10.56 -4.63
CA PHE A 76 -10.84 10.86 -3.80
C PHE A 76 -11.21 11.72 -2.60
N GLY A 77 -10.45 11.61 -1.53
CA GLY A 77 -10.62 12.41 -0.32
C GLY A 77 -9.59 12.10 0.75
N ILE A 78 -9.76 12.77 1.89
CA ILE A 78 -8.97 12.54 3.10
C ILE A 78 -9.66 11.44 3.93
N VAL A 79 -8.87 10.60 4.60
CA VAL A 79 -9.35 9.57 5.54
C VAL A 79 -8.76 9.81 6.93
N ALA A 80 -9.48 9.41 7.98
CA ALA A 80 -9.10 9.68 9.37
C ALA A 80 -7.71 9.13 9.73
N ASP A 81 -7.38 7.94 9.23
CA ASP A 81 -6.11 7.27 9.52
C ASP A 81 -4.91 7.96 8.85
N HIS A 82 -5.14 8.75 7.79
CA HIS A 82 -4.12 9.42 7.00
C HIS A 82 -4.53 10.86 6.64
N PRO A 83 -4.61 11.78 7.62
CA PRO A 83 -5.19 13.11 7.43
C PRO A 83 -4.36 14.03 6.51
N LYS A 84 -3.08 13.70 6.31
CA LYS A 84 -2.17 14.45 5.42
C LYS A 84 -2.31 14.05 3.96
N ASP A 85 -2.95 12.91 3.66
CA ASP A 85 -3.13 12.42 2.30
C ASP A 85 -4.50 12.85 1.76
N LYS A 86 -4.46 13.81 0.83
CA LYS A 86 -5.68 14.38 0.21
C LYS A 86 -6.22 13.52 -0.93
N TRP A 87 -5.46 12.51 -1.38
CA TRP A 87 -5.73 11.76 -2.59
C TRP A 87 -5.88 10.28 -2.28
N VAL A 88 -6.81 9.94 -1.38
CA VAL A 88 -7.14 8.55 -1.06
C VAL A 88 -8.36 8.10 -1.86
N PHE A 89 -8.19 7.04 -2.64
CA PHE A 89 -9.28 6.45 -3.42
C PHE A 89 -10.29 5.77 -2.49
N ARG A 90 -11.56 6.19 -2.55
CA ARG A 90 -12.64 5.76 -1.67
C ARG A 90 -13.90 5.39 -2.45
N SER A 91 -14.75 4.56 -1.83
CA SER A 91 -16.07 4.27 -2.39
C SER A 91 -16.96 5.51 -2.27
N PRO A 92 -17.60 5.98 -3.35
CA PRO A 92 -18.52 7.10 -3.26
C PRO A 92 -19.80 6.77 -2.50
N GLU A 93 -20.18 5.49 -2.42
CA GLU A 93 -21.33 5.01 -1.66
C GLU A 93 -21.06 4.98 -0.15
N ASN A 94 -19.81 4.66 0.22
CA ASN A 94 -19.39 4.62 1.62
C ASN A 94 -17.92 5.06 1.74
N PRO A 95 -17.67 6.33 2.12
CA PRO A 95 -16.34 6.88 2.30
C PRO A 95 -15.44 6.17 3.31
N SER A 96 -15.99 5.38 4.24
CA SER A 96 -15.20 4.56 5.18
C SER A 96 -14.46 3.40 4.48
N ILE A 97 -14.90 3.03 3.28
CA ILE A 97 -14.23 2.03 2.45
C ILE A 97 -13.26 2.75 1.53
N TYR A 98 -11.97 2.60 1.80
CA TYR A 98 -10.89 3.24 1.04
C TYR A 98 -9.76 2.28 0.71
N MET A 99 -9.04 2.57 -0.37
CA MET A 99 -7.93 1.77 -0.87
C MET A 99 -6.66 2.09 -0.10
N LEU A 100 -5.96 1.05 0.37
CA LEU A 100 -4.65 1.20 1.00
C LEU A 100 -3.61 1.66 -0.01
N LYS A 101 -2.66 2.45 0.45
CA LYS A 101 -1.49 2.86 -0.34
C LYS A 101 -0.23 2.13 0.08
N HIS A 102 0.63 1.84 -0.88
CA HIS A 102 1.90 1.14 -0.63
C HIS A 102 2.82 1.90 0.34
N PRO A 103 3.00 3.24 0.23
CA PRO A 103 3.94 3.99 1.06
C PRO A 103 3.50 4.19 2.51
N TRP A 104 2.26 3.85 2.86
CA TRP A 104 1.78 3.92 4.25
C TRP A 104 2.40 2.85 5.14
N THR A 105 2.96 1.80 4.55
CA THR A 105 3.64 0.74 5.31
C THR A 105 4.99 1.26 5.80
N ALA A 106 5.19 1.25 7.12
CA ALA A 106 6.49 1.55 7.71
C ALA A 106 7.55 0.55 7.22
N ILE A 107 8.64 1.07 6.67
CA ILE A 107 9.75 0.26 6.19
C ILE A 107 10.56 -0.19 7.41
N SER A 108 10.56 -1.49 7.69
CA SER A 108 11.44 -2.11 8.68
C SER A 108 12.43 -3.01 7.95
N ARG A 109 13.71 -2.68 8.01
CA ARG A 109 14.78 -3.46 7.38
C ARG A 109 15.34 -4.46 8.37
N HIS A 110 15.73 -5.64 7.89
CA HIS A 110 16.50 -6.57 8.69
C HIS A 110 17.87 -5.97 9.02
N THR A 111 18.19 -5.88 10.30
CA THR A 111 19.55 -5.55 10.75
C THR A 111 20.39 -6.81 10.65
N ILE A 112 21.38 -6.83 9.75
CA ILE A 112 22.32 -7.96 9.64
C ILE A 112 23.14 -8.06 10.95
N VAL A 113 23.53 -9.28 11.34
CA VAL A 113 24.48 -9.46 12.46
C VAL A 113 25.85 -8.98 12.01
N SER A 114 26.54 -8.20 12.84
CA SER A 114 27.87 -7.69 12.49
C SER A 114 28.82 -8.85 12.21
N THR A 115 29.61 -8.77 11.13
CA THR A 115 30.57 -9.81 10.77
C THR A 115 31.54 -10.07 11.94
N GLY A 116 31.71 -11.34 12.30
CA GLY A 116 32.56 -11.75 13.44
C GLY A 116 31.84 -11.81 14.80
N TYR A 117 30.55 -11.46 14.87
CA TYR A 117 29.79 -11.50 16.12
C TYR A 117 29.16 -12.88 16.30
N ASN A 118 29.62 -13.62 17.30
CA ASN A 118 29.04 -14.91 17.68
C ASN A 118 28.06 -14.73 18.86
N PHE A 119 27.03 -15.59 18.92
CA PHE A 119 26.09 -15.64 20.03
C PHE A 119 26.78 -16.01 21.35
N ASP A 120 27.80 -16.87 21.27
CA ASP A 120 28.51 -17.41 22.43
C ASP A 120 29.66 -16.50 22.92
N ASP A 121 29.84 -15.31 22.33
CA ASP A 121 30.85 -14.35 22.78
C ASP A 121 30.35 -13.60 24.05
N PRO A 122 30.99 -13.77 25.22
CA PRO A 122 30.56 -13.13 26.46
C PRO A 122 30.62 -11.61 26.41
N PHE A 123 31.47 -11.03 25.55
CA PHE A 123 31.62 -9.58 25.43
C PHE A 123 30.51 -8.94 24.58
N LEU A 124 29.71 -9.75 23.87
CA LEU A 124 28.62 -9.30 23.01
C LEU A 124 27.23 -9.38 23.67
N TYR A 125 27.16 -9.64 24.99
CA TYR A 125 25.89 -9.75 25.73
C TYR A 125 24.94 -8.56 25.48
N LYS A 126 25.43 -7.33 25.61
CA LYS A 126 24.62 -6.11 25.38
C LYS A 126 24.11 -5.98 23.94
N TYR A 127 24.88 -6.45 22.96
CA TYR A 127 24.49 -6.46 21.55
C TYR A 127 23.31 -7.42 21.33
N TRP A 128 23.38 -8.62 21.90
CA TRP A 128 22.34 -9.64 21.76
C TRP A 128 21.07 -9.28 22.56
N GLU A 129 21.19 -8.71 23.75
CA GLU A 129 20.04 -8.18 24.52
C GLU A 129 19.28 -7.09 23.76
N TYR A 130 20.01 -6.13 23.16
CA TYR A 130 19.42 -5.10 22.33
C TYR A 130 18.70 -5.67 21.09
N ARG A 131 19.21 -6.75 20.50
CA ARG A 131 18.55 -7.41 19.36
C ARG A 131 17.32 -8.21 19.78
N LYS A 132 17.34 -8.86 20.96
CA LYS A 132 16.18 -9.58 21.51
C LYS A 132 15.03 -8.64 21.85
N SER A 133 15.31 -7.42 22.32
CA SER A 133 14.26 -6.43 22.62
C SER A 133 13.61 -5.78 21.38
N LYS A 134 14.14 -6.06 20.18
CA LYS A 134 13.65 -5.53 18.90
C LYS A 134 12.80 -6.53 18.10
N GLY A 135 12.70 -7.79 18.56
CA GLY A 135 11.89 -8.86 17.95
C GLY A 135 10.59 -9.04 18.70
#